data_AF-A0A401UN21-F1
#
_entry.id   AF-A0A401UN21-F1
#
_cell.length_a   1.000
_cell.length_b   1.000
_cell.length_c   1.000
_cell.angle_alpha   90.00
_cell.angle_beta   90.00
_cell.angle_gamma   90.00
#
_symmetry.space_group_name_H-M   'P 1'
#
loop_
_entity.id
_entity.type
_entity.pdbx_description
1 polymer ?
#
loop_
_entity_poly.entity_id
_entity_poly.type
_entity_poly.pdbx_seq_one_letter_code
_entity_poly.pdbx_strand_id
1 'polypeptide(L)'
;MIKYLNKSIVKNVLFILLGSLISSLAINLFISKAKLLSGGASGISLIIQYLFKFPAGYSILLLNIPLLILSYKFLNKRFTILTFIGTISFSMFLILTAPLKGVIDTTDTLLLCLYGGALNGIGIGIVFSNHGSAGGLNIISALIKVKHDNYKIGQISFYINIIIVVIATFFFGVTSALYTIVAMFITAEVTDRIIIGIGKQKLVLIITVKEKEICSGILYKMHRGVTFLYGQGGYTGKREKILFCTVPLHQIPELKLIIKEIDNDAFMITVDASEVRGKGFKNDLI
;
A
#
# COMPACT_ATOMS: atom_id res chain seq x y z
N MET A 1 2.84 6.53 -29.26
CA MET A 1 3.21 5.68 -28.10
C MET A 1 3.85 6.46 -26.94
N ILE A 2 4.63 7.53 -27.18
CA ILE A 2 5.33 8.31 -26.13
C ILE A 2 4.41 9.28 -25.33
N LYS A 3 3.25 9.67 -25.87
CA LYS A 3 2.37 10.67 -25.23
C LYS A 3 1.52 10.16 -24.06
N TYR A 4 1.32 8.83 -23.94
CA TYR A 4 0.52 8.23 -22.85
C TYR A 4 1.35 7.83 -21.61
N LEU A 5 2.69 7.73 -21.72
CA LEU A 5 3.56 7.39 -20.59
C LEU A 5 3.72 8.54 -19.57
N ASN A 6 3.50 9.80 -19.97
CA ASN A 6 3.88 10.94 -19.12
C ASN A 6 2.88 11.18 -17.96
N LYS A 7 1.57 11.02 -18.20
CA LYS A 7 0.54 11.32 -17.20
C LYS A 7 0.52 10.30 -16.03
N SER A 8 0.86 9.04 -16.31
CA SER A 8 0.97 8.00 -15.27
C SER A 8 2.21 8.18 -14.40
N ILE A 9 3.36 8.56 -14.97
CA ILE A 9 4.59 8.75 -14.19
C ILE A 9 4.47 10.00 -13.31
N VAL A 10 3.97 11.12 -13.84
CA VAL A 10 3.73 12.34 -13.06
C VAL A 10 2.80 12.07 -11.89
N LYS A 11 1.70 11.33 -12.12
CA LYS A 11 0.80 10.89 -11.05
C LYS A 11 1.56 10.09 -9.99
N ASN A 12 2.33 9.09 -10.39
CA ASN A 12 3.09 8.26 -9.46
C ASN A 12 4.07 9.10 -8.63
N VAL A 13 4.81 10.02 -9.27
CA VAL A 13 5.75 10.92 -8.57
C VAL A 13 5.01 11.78 -7.56
N LEU A 14 3.87 12.38 -7.93
CA LEU A 14 3.09 13.22 -7.03
C LEU A 14 2.57 12.46 -5.81
N PHE A 15 2.06 11.23 -6.01
CA PHE A 15 1.66 10.38 -4.88
C PHE A 15 2.86 9.93 -4.04
N ILE A 16 4.02 9.67 -4.65
CA ILE A 16 5.24 9.35 -3.91
C ILE A 16 5.66 10.53 -3.02
N LEU A 17 5.63 11.76 -3.55
CA LEU A 17 5.91 12.96 -2.78
C LEU A 17 4.94 13.12 -1.60
N LEU A 18 3.63 12.97 -1.86
CA LEU A 18 2.61 13.04 -0.81
C LEU A 18 2.80 11.96 0.25
N GLY A 19 3.03 10.71 -0.16
CA GLY A 19 3.25 9.60 0.77
C GLY A 19 4.52 9.80 1.61
N SER A 20 5.62 10.26 1.00
CA SER A 20 6.85 10.61 1.71
C SER A 20 6.64 11.76 2.71
N LEU A 21 5.86 12.77 2.36
CA LEU A 21 5.52 13.86 3.28
C LEU A 21 4.71 13.34 4.48
N ILE A 22 3.67 12.54 4.24
CA ILE A 22 2.85 11.95 5.31
C ILE A 22 3.71 11.07 6.23
N SER A 23 4.56 10.21 5.68
CA SER A 23 5.45 9.36 6.48
C SER A 23 6.48 10.17 7.29
N SER A 24 7.05 11.23 6.70
CA SER A 24 8.01 12.07 7.44
C SER A 24 7.35 12.82 8.59
N LEU A 25 6.13 13.34 8.40
CA LEU A 25 5.33 13.94 9.46
C LEU A 25 5.00 12.92 10.55
N ALA A 26 4.59 11.71 10.18
CA ALA A 26 4.31 10.63 11.12
C ALA A 26 5.54 10.31 11.99
N ILE A 27 6.72 10.26 11.38
CA ILE A 27 7.97 9.98 12.09
C ILE A 27 8.33 11.13 13.03
N ASN A 28 8.36 12.38 12.56
CA ASN A 28 8.84 13.49 13.37
C ASN A 28 7.86 13.89 14.48
N LEU A 29 6.56 13.95 14.17
CA LEU A 29 5.53 14.39 15.11
C LEU A 29 5.22 13.35 16.18
N PHE A 30 5.26 12.06 15.83
CA PHE A 30 4.80 10.99 16.72
C PHE A 30 5.93 10.05 17.14
N ILE A 31 6.54 9.33 16.21
CA ILE A 31 7.51 8.25 16.50
C ILE A 31 8.77 8.82 17.19
N SER A 32 9.35 9.88 16.63
CA SER A 32 10.54 10.55 17.15
C SER A 32 10.28 11.29 18.46
N LYS A 33 9.06 11.82 18.64
CA LYS A 33 8.64 12.44 19.90
C LYS A 33 8.60 11.42 21.03
N ALA A 34 8.04 10.23 20.77
CA ALA A 34 8.00 9.14 21.73
C ALA A 34 9.33 8.38 21.91
N LYS A 35 10.42 8.78 21.24
CA LYS A 35 11.70 8.06 21.17
C LYS A 35 11.55 6.59 20.73
N LEU A 36 10.55 6.33 19.89
CA LEU A 36 10.34 5.04 19.26
C LEU A 36 11.14 4.95 17.97
N LEU A 37 11.18 3.76 17.38
CA LEU A 37 11.82 3.56 16.08
C LEU A 37 10.79 3.42 14.97
N SER A 38 11.24 3.68 13.75
CA SER A 38 10.51 3.40 12.53
C SER A 38 11.07 2.15 11.85
N GLY A 39 10.39 1.63 10.84
CA GLY A 39 10.86 0.50 10.03
C GLY A 39 12.11 0.82 9.20
N GLY A 40 12.93 -0.19 8.95
CA GLY A 40 13.97 -0.21 7.93
C GLY A 40 15.14 0.72 8.20
N ALA A 41 15.64 1.37 7.14
CA ALA A 41 16.75 2.32 7.26
C ALA A 41 16.36 3.56 8.08
N SER A 42 15.07 3.91 8.14
CA SER A 42 14.57 4.96 9.02
C SER A 42 14.73 4.60 10.49
N GLY A 43 14.50 3.35 10.87
CA GLY A 43 14.77 2.86 12.22
C GLY A 43 16.23 3.00 12.60
N ILE A 44 17.13 2.50 11.74
CA ILE A 44 18.58 2.62 11.94
C ILE A 44 18.99 4.10 12.03
N SER A 45 18.40 4.95 11.19
CA SER A 45 18.69 6.39 11.20
C SER A 45 18.20 7.10 12.46
N LEU A 46 17.08 6.66 13.05
CA LEU A 46 16.62 7.16 14.34
C LEU A 46 17.54 6.69 15.49
N ILE A 47 18.08 5.47 15.44
CA ILE A 47 19.12 5.02 16.40
C ILE A 47 20.31 5.98 16.33
N ILE A 48 20.81 6.25 15.11
CA ILE A 48 21.93 7.16 14.90
C ILE A 48 21.59 8.57 15.41
N GLN A 49 20.38 9.05 15.15
CA GLN A 49 19.93 10.35 15.64
C GLN A 49 19.85 10.42 17.18
N TYR A 50 19.39 9.37 17.84
CA TYR A 50 19.26 9.38 19.30
C TYR A 50 20.60 9.24 20.02
N LEU A 51 21.53 8.48 19.46
CA LEU A 51 22.85 8.25 20.05
C LEU A 51 23.85 9.36 19.72
N PHE A 52 23.90 9.79 18.46
CA PHE A 52 24.93 10.72 17.96
C PHE A 52 24.39 12.13 17.66
N LYS A 53 23.09 12.38 17.90
CA LYS A 53 22.40 13.65 17.56
C LYS A 53 22.53 14.05 16.08
N PHE A 54 22.88 13.11 15.21
CA PHE A 54 23.00 13.35 13.79
C PHE A 54 21.63 13.28 13.11
N PRO A 55 21.24 14.23 12.24
CA PRO A 55 19.87 14.25 11.72
C PRO A 55 19.53 13.01 10.87
N ALA A 56 18.41 12.35 11.18
CA ALA A 56 18.04 11.09 10.53
C ALA A 56 17.87 11.18 9.01
N GLY A 57 17.53 12.35 8.45
CA GLY A 57 17.45 12.53 7.00
C GLY A 57 18.77 12.23 6.29
N TYR A 58 19.88 12.76 6.79
CA TYR A 58 21.21 12.50 6.22
C TYR A 58 21.62 11.03 6.35
N SER A 59 21.34 10.40 7.50
CA SER A 59 21.59 8.97 7.70
C SER A 59 20.80 8.10 6.72
N ILE A 60 19.52 8.42 6.48
CA ILE A 60 18.67 7.70 5.51
C ILE A 60 19.27 7.77 4.12
N LEU A 61 19.73 8.95 3.70
CA LEU A 61 20.29 9.14 2.37
C LEU A 61 21.55 8.29 2.20
N LEU A 62 22.46 8.29 3.18
CA LEU A 62 23.68 7.48 3.17
C LEU A 62 23.40 5.97 3.16
N LEU A 63 22.52 5.51 4.05
CA LEU A 63 22.14 4.09 4.14
C LEU A 63 21.46 3.59 2.86
N ASN A 64 20.81 4.48 2.11
CA ASN A 64 20.11 4.12 0.89
C ASN A 64 20.99 4.03 -0.35
N ILE A 65 22.19 4.60 -0.36
CA ILE A 65 23.12 4.47 -1.49
C ILE A 65 23.35 2.98 -1.86
N PRO A 66 23.79 2.09 -0.95
CA PRO A 66 23.98 0.68 -1.29
C PRO A 66 22.67 -0.05 -1.63
N LEU A 67 21.56 0.32 -0.98
CA LEU A 67 20.26 -0.30 -1.23
C LEU A 67 19.68 0.07 -2.60
N LEU A 68 19.91 1.29 -3.07
CA LEU A 68 19.52 1.74 -4.40
C LEU A 68 20.34 1.04 -5.49
N ILE A 69 21.63 0.78 -5.24
CA ILE A 69 22.46 -0.05 -6.13
C ILE A 69 21.88 -1.48 -6.22
N LEU A 70 21.47 -2.04 -5.07
CA LEU A 70 20.82 -3.36 -5.03
C LEU A 70 19.49 -3.36 -5.81
N SER A 71 18.67 -2.31 -5.65
CA SER A 71 17.44 -2.10 -6.42
C SER A 71 17.72 -2.05 -7.92
N TYR A 72 18.76 -1.33 -8.35
CA TYR A 72 19.11 -1.23 -9.77
C TYR A 72 19.50 -2.57 -10.38
N LYS A 73 20.17 -3.44 -9.62
CA LYS A 73 20.65 -4.74 -10.10
C LYS A 73 19.55 -5.80 -10.17
N PHE A 74 18.60 -5.79 -9.23
CA PHE A 74 17.64 -6.88 -9.06
C PHE A 74 16.17 -6.49 -9.28
N LEU A 75 15.84 -5.20 -9.37
CA LEU A 75 14.49 -4.70 -9.64
C LEU A 75 14.45 -3.88 -10.94
N ASN A 76 13.23 -3.61 -11.42
CA ASN A 76 13.01 -2.91 -12.69
C ASN A 76 13.48 -1.44 -12.62
N LYS A 77 14.07 -0.93 -13.72
CA LYS A 77 14.57 0.46 -13.80
C LYS A 77 13.55 1.52 -13.37
N ARG A 78 12.27 1.34 -13.74
CA ARG A 78 11.17 2.23 -13.32
C ARG A 78 11.00 2.29 -11.81
N PHE A 79 11.03 1.14 -11.13
CA PHE A 79 10.92 1.07 -9.68
C PHE A 79 12.11 1.75 -9.01
N THR A 80 13.31 1.53 -9.51
CA THR A 80 14.53 2.14 -8.97
C THR A 80 14.52 3.66 -9.09
N ILE A 81 14.12 4.23 -10.24
CA ILE A 81 14.01 5.69 -10.42
C ILE A 81 12.96 6.29 -9.46
N LEU A 82 11.78 5.67 -9.38
CA LEU A 82 10.72 6.15 -8.48
C LEU A 82 11.12 6.02 -7.00
N THR A 83 11.86 4.97 -6.66
CA THR A 83 12.42 4.77 -5.30
C THR A 83 13.52 5.77 -4.98
N PHE A 84 14.35 6.13 -5.95
CA PHE A 84 15.34 7.20 -5.80
C PHE A 84 14.66 8.54 -5.48
N ILE A 85 13.63 8.90 -6.26
CA ILE A 85 12.82 10.10 -6.01
C ILE A 85 12.16 10.02 -4.62
N GLY A 86 11.53 8.90 -4.29
CA GLY A 86 10.89 8.69 -2.99
C GLY A 86 11.86 8.82 -1.82
N THR A 87 13.06 8.24 -1.95
CA THR A 87 14.13 8.29 -0.96
C THR A 87 14.61 9.71 -0.70
N ILE A 88 14.94 10.45 -1.77
CA ILE A 88 15.41 11.85 -1.65
C ILE A 88 14.32 12.71 -1.04
N SER A 89 13.09 12.58 -1.53
CA SER A 89 11.96 13.38 -1.06
C SER A 89 11.66 13.10 0.41
N PHE A 90 11.67 11.83 0.81
CA PHE A 90 11.46 11.42 2.20
C PHE A 90 12.57 11.92 3.12
N SER A 91 13.83 11.81 2.71
CA SER A 91 14.99 12.38 3.43
C SER A 91 14.85 13.90 3.60
N MET A 92 14.52 14.61 2.52
CA MET A 92 14.34 16.06 2.54
C MET A 92 13.17 16.47 3.45
N PHE A 93 12.02 15.80 3.34
CA PHE A 93 10.87 16.10 4.18
C PHE A 93 11.12 15.74 5.65
N LEU A 94 11.90 14.71 5.97
CA LEU A 94 12.30 14.44 7.35
C LEU A 94 13.14 15.57 7.95
N ILE A 95 14.01 16.21 7.17
CA ILE A 95 14.77 17.38 7.63
C ILE A 95 13.82 18.58 7.78
N LEU A 96 12.98 18.83 6.77
CA LEU A 96 12.06 19.97 6.74
C LEU A 96 11.01 19.93 7.86
N THR A 97 10.52 18.75 8.21
CA THR A 97 9.48 18.56 9.23
C THR A 97 10.05 18.35 10.63
N ALA A 98 11.37 18.27 10.80
CA ALA A 98 12.00 18.12 12.12
C ALA A 98 11.63 19.23 13.12
N PRO A 99 11.52 20.52 12.72
CA PRO A 99 11.10 21.60 13.62
C PRO A 99 9.65 21.45 14.13
N LEU A 100 8.81 20.70 13.41
CA LEU A 100 7.40 20.53 13.77
C LEU A 100 7.18 19.56 14.95
N LYS A 101 8.24 18.90 15.45
CA LYS A 101 8.17 17.95 16.57
C LYS A 101 7.44 18.48 17.81
N GLY A 102 7.42 19.80 18.02
CA GLY A 102 6.73 20.46 19.13
C GLY A 102 5.23 20.72 18.93
N VAL A 103 4.67 20.53 17.74
CA VAL A 103 3.28 20.94 17.41
C VAL A 103 2.23 20.13 18.16
N ILE A 104 2.47 18.83 18.36
CA ILE A 104 1.51 17.95 19.05
C ILE A 104 1.88 17.91 20.52
N ASP A 105 1.09 18.53 21.39
CA ASP A 105 1.37 18.57 22.83
C ASP A 105 0.78 17.37 23.60
N THR A 106 1.21 16.16 23.24
CA THR A 106 0.89 14.95 24.01
C THR A 106 2.15 14.19 24.38
N THR A 107 2.12 13.56 25.55
CA THR A 107 3.17 12.70 26.10
C THR A 107 2.75 11.23 26.17
N ASP A 108 1.49 10.92 25.82
CA ASP A 108 0.99 9.55 25.81
C ASP A 108 1.68 8.74 24.70
N THR A 109 2.58 7.85 25.11
CA THR A 109 3.39 7.03 24.20
C THR A 109 2.52 6.05 23.41
N LEU A 110 1.43 5.54 23.98
CA LEU A 110 0.50 4.67 23.28
C LEU A 110 -0.20 5.45 22.16
N LEU A 111 -0.72 6.64 22.47
CA LEU A 111 -1.39 7.49 21.48
C LEU A 111 -0.43 7.87 20.35
N LEU A 112 0.79 8.29 20.69
CA LEU A 112 1.84 8.61 19.71
C LEU A 112 2.19 7.40 18.84
N CYS A 113 2.31 6.22 19.43
CA CYS A 113 2.57 4.97 18.72
C CYS A 113 1.44 4.62 17.73
N LEU A 114 0.17 4.71 18.15
CA LEU A 114 -0.98 4.37 17.31
C LEU A 114 -1.09 5.30 16.09
N TYR A 115 -1.06 6.62 16.30
CA TYR A 115 -1.15 7.59 15.21
C TYR A 115 0.11 7.61 14.34
N GLY A 116 1.28 7.52 14.95
CA GLY A 116 2.55 7.42 14.24
C GLY A 116 2.61 6.20 13.33
N GLY A 117 2.20 5.04 13.84
CA GLY A 117 2.13 3.81 13.05
C GLY A 117 1.10 3.89 11.92
N ALA A 118 -0.10 4.37 12.20
CA ALA A 118 -1.16 4.48 11.20
C ALA A 118 -0.80 5.45 10.07
N LEU A 119 -0.36 6.67 10.40
CA LEU A 119 0.02 7.68 9.40
C LEU A 119 1.25 7.26 8.60
N ASN A 120 2.25 6.66 9.26
CA ASN A 120 3.42 6.14 8.55
C ASN A 120 3.04 5.01 7.60
N GLY A 121 2.13 4.12 8.02
CA GLY A 121 1.60 3.06 7.16
C GLY A 121 0.83 3.58 5.96
N ILE A 122 0.07 4.67 6.11
CA ILE A 122 -0.60 5.36 4.99
C ILE A 122 0.45 5.88 4.00
N GLY A 123 1.44 6.63 4.48
CA GLY A 123 2.46 7.22 3.62
C GLY A 123 3.28 6.17 2.87
N ILE A 124 3.77 5.14 3.56
CA ILE A 124 4.52 4.02 2.97
C ILE A 124 3.63 3.26 1.96
N GLY A 125 2.38 2.97 2.33
CA GLY A 125 1.41 2.32 1.47
C GLY A 125 1.15 3.09 0.17
N ILE A 126 1.02 4.41 0.23
CA ILE A 126 0.83 5.27 -0.96
C ILE A 126 2.07 5.19 -1.87
N VAL A 127 3.28 5.29 -1.30
CA VAL A 127 4.53 5.22 -2.07
C VAL A 127 4.64 3.88 -2.81
N PHE A 128 4.41 2.77 -2.11
CA PHE A 128 4.44 1.42 -2.69
C PHE A 128 3.34 1.19 -3.74
N SER A 129 2.13 1.70 -3.51
CA SER A 129 1.02 1.61 -4.46
C SER A 129 1.31 2.29 -5.81
N ASN A 130 2.30 3.19 -5.83
CA ASN A 130 2.73 3.93 -7.02
C ASN A 130 4.05 3.41 -7.62
N HIS A 131 4.44 2.17 -7.28
CA HIS A 131 5.63 1.48 -7.79
C HIS A 131 6.96 2.13 -7.39
N GLY A 132 7.00 2.81 -6.24
CA GLY A 132 8.23 3.29 -5.62
C GLY A 132 8.38 2.78 -4.19
N SER A 133 9.46 3.19 -3.54
CA SER A 133 9.71 2.97 -2.12
C SER A 133 10.28 4.25 -1.51
N ALA A 134 10.05 4.48 -0.22
CA ALA A 134 10.73 5.54 0.53
C ALA A 134 12.21 5.22 0.81
N GLY A 135 12.71 4.11 0.24
CA GLY A 135 14.05 3.60 0.44
C GLY A 135 14.14 2.66 1.64
N GLY A 136 15.36 2.33 2.03
CA GLY A 136 15.69 1.53 3.19
C GLY A 136 15.41 0.05 2.97
N LEU A 137 15.22 -0.68 4.07
CA LEU A 137 14.93 -2.11 4.02
C LEU A 137 13.60 -2.44 3.32
N ASN A 138 12.77 -1.43 3.04
CA ASN A 138 11.61 -1.59 2.15
C ASN A 138 12.02 -2.04 0.73
N ILE A 139 13.23 -1.70 0.25
CA ILE A 139 13.78 -2.23 -1.00
C ILE A 139 14.02 -3.75 -0.88
N ILE A 140 14.49 -4.20 0.29
CA ILE A 140 14.66 -5.63 0.58
C ILE A 140 13.29 -6.32 0.66
N SER A 141 12.29 -5.69 1.28
CA SER A 141 10.92 -6.20 1.30
C SER A 141 10.35 -6.37 -0.12
N ALA A 142 10.62 -5.41 -1.01
CA ALA A 142 10.23 -5.50 -2.41
C ALA A 142 10.96 -6.64 -3.14
N LEU A 143 12.25 -6.84 -2.87
CA LEU A 143 13.04 -7.94 -3.43
C LEU A 143 12.52 -9.32 -3.01
N ILE A 144 12.21 -9.49 -1.73
CA ILE A 144 11.64 -10.74 -1.20
C ILE A 144 10.25 -10.97 -1.80
N LYS A 145 9.43 -9.92 -1.90
CA LYS A 145 8.09 -9.99 -2.52
C LYS A 145 8.16 -10.48 -3.97
N VAL A 146 9.13 -10.02 -4.76
CA VAL A 146 9.32 -10.49 -6.15
C VAL A 146 9.64 -11.98 -6.22
N LYS A 147 10.37 -12.51 -5.23
CA LYS A 147 10.69 -13.95 -5.16
C LYS A 147 9.58 -14.79 -4.50
N HIS A 148 8.76 -14.19 -3.65
CA HIS A 148 7.73 -14.85 -2.88
C HIS A 148 6.42 -14.06 -2.89
N ASP A 149 5.63 -14.25 -3.95
CA ASP A 149 4.45 -13.42 -4.22
C ASP A 149 3.28 -13.65 -3.24
N ASN A 150 3.31 -14.70 -2.43
CA ASN A 150 2.24 -14.97 -1.46
C ASN A 150 2.28 -14.05 -0.23
N TYR A 151 3.41 -13.40 0.05
CA TYR A 151 3.57 -12.55 1.24
C TYR A 151 3.22 -11.10 0.94
N LYS A 152 2.76 -10.36 1.95
CA LYS A 152 2.47 -8.93 1.83
C LYS A 152 3.70 -8.09 2.16
N ILE A 153 3.82 -6.92 1.53
CA ILE A 153 5.03 -6.06 1.67
C ILE A 153 5.20 -5.55 3.10
N GLY A 154 4.10 -5.12 3.73
CA GLY A 154 4.06 -4.68 5.13
C GLY A 154 4.50 -5.80 6.07
N GLN A 155 3.95 -7.00 5.93
CA GLN A 155 4.34 -8.17 6.72
C GLN A 155 5.83 -8.51 6.58
N ILE A 156 6.37 -8.54 5.35
CA ILE A 156 7.80 -8.78 5.13
C ILE A 156 8.63 -7.70 5.83
N SER A 157 8.24 -6.43 5.69
CA SER A 157 8.93 -5.32 6.36
C SER A 157 8.91 -5.48 7.88
N PHE A 158 7.77 -5.84 8.46
CA PHE A 158 7.64 -6.10 9.90
C PHE A 158 8.64 -7.14 10.40
N TYR A 159 8.74 -8.30 9.75
CA TYR A 159 9.67 -9.36 10.15
C TYR A 159 11.14 -8.94 10.05
N ILE A 160 11.52 -8.24 8.99
CA ILE A 160 12.88 -7.69 8.86
C ILE A 160 13.18 -6.72 10.02
N ASN A 161 12.18 -5.91 10.41
CA ASN A 161 12.35 -4.89 11.42
C ASN A 161 12.39 -5.42 12.85
N ILE A 162 11.90 -6.63 13.12
CA ILE A 162 12.05 -7.28 14.43
C ILE A 162 13.54 -7.36 14.81
N ILE A 163 14.41 -7.67 13.84
CA ILE A 163 15.87 -7.73 14.08
C ILE A 163 16.40 -6.36 14.55
N ILE A 164 15.93 -5.27 13.93
CA ILE A 164 16.32 -3.91 14.31
C ILE A 164 15.82 -3.57 15.71
N VAL A 165 14.60 -3.98 16.06
CA VAL A 165 14.04 -3.75 17.40
C VAL A 165 14.81 -4.51 18.48
N VAL A 166 15.19 -5.76 18.22
CA VAL A 166 16.02 -6.54 19.14
C VAL A 166 17.32 -5.81 19.44
N ILE A 167 18.00 -5.30 18.41
CA ILE A 167 19.23 -4.50 18.58
C ILE A 167 18.93 -3.22 19.37
N ALA A 168 17.85 -2.52 19.04
CA ALA A 168 17.50 -1.26 19.68
C ALA A 168 17.07 -1.44 21.15
N THR A 169 16.57 -2.61 21.53
CA THR A 169 16.17 -2.94 22.92
C THR A 169 17.35 -2.78 23.88
N PHE A 170 18.56 -3.15 23.45
CA PHE A 170 19.77 -2.99 24.26
C PHE A 170 20.13 -1.52 24.54
N PHE A 171 19.68 -0.58 23.71
CA PHE A 171 19.98 0.85 23.85
C PHE A 171 18.84 1.65 24.52
N PHE A 172 17.59 1.32 24.22
CA PHE A 172 16.41 2.11 24.61
C PHE A 172 15.48 1.42 25.61
N GLY A 173 15.80 0.18 26.01
CA GLY A 173 15.04 -0.60 26.97
C GLY A 173 13.81 -1.30 26.36
N VAL A 174 13.28 -2.25 27.14
CA VAL A 174 12.19 -3.16 26.71
C VAL A 174 10.89 -2.41 26.43
N THR A 175 10.55 -1.40 27.24
CA THR A 175 9.28 -0.65 27.07
C THR A 175 9.22 0.07 25.72
N SER A 176 10.29 0.78 25.33
CA SER A 176 10.35 1.45 24.02
C SER A 176 10.32 0.43 22.87
N ALA A 177 10.96 -0.72 23.04
CA ALA A 177 10.94 -1.80 22.06
C ALA A 177 9.51 -2.36 21.85
N LEU A 178 8.76 -2.61 22.93
CA LEU A 178 7.37 -3.10 22.84
C LEU A 178 6.46 -2.11 22.11
N TYR A 179 6.54 -0.81 22.43
CA TYR A 179 5.78 0.21 21.71
C TYR A 179 6.22 0.34 20.25
N THR A 180 7.52 0.20 19.96
CA THR A 180 8.02 0.18 18.59
C THR A 180 7.44 -0.98 17.79
N ILE A 181 7.35 -2.18 18.38
CA ILE A 181 6.72 -3.35 17.73
C ILE A 181 5.25 -3.04 17.40
N VAL A 182 4.51 -2.44 18.33
CA VAL A 182 3.11 -2.05 18.10
C VAL A 182 3.02 -1.04 16.93
N ALA A 183 3.85 0.00 16.93
CA ALA A 183 3.88 1.00 15.86
C ALA A 183 4.20 0.38 14.51
N MET A 184 5.18 -0.54 14.46
CA MET A 184 5.57 -1.25 13.25
C MET A 184 4.50 -2.21 12.76
N PHE A 185 3.81 -2.91 13.65
CA PHE A 185 2.71 -3.80 13.30
C PHE A 185 1.56 -3.02 12.67
N ILE A 186 1.17 -1.89 13.27
CA ILE A 186 0.15 -1.00 12.71
C ILE A 186 0.60 -0.43 11.37
N THR A 187 1.86 0.02 11.27
CA THR A 187 2.44 0.48 10.00
C THR A 187 2.30 -0.58 8.92
N ALA A 188 2.63 -1.84 9.22
CA ALA A 188 2.57 -2.96 8.29
C ALA A 188 1.13 -3.27 7.84
N GLU A 189 0.19 -3.42 8.78
CA GLU A 189 -1.21 -3.69 8.48
C GLU A 189 -1.85 -2.58 7.65
N VAL A 190 -1.59 -1.32 7.99
CA VAL A 190 -2.12 -0.17 7.25
C VAL A 190 -1.47 -0.08 5.87
N THR A 191 -0.15 -0.29 5.77
CA THR A 191 0.57 -0.32 4.49
C THR A 191 -0.06 -1.35 3.55
N ASP A 192 -0.25 -2.57 4.03
CA ASP A 192 -0.83 -3.65 3.23
C ASP A 192 -2.26 -3.33 2.81
N ARG A 193 -3.07 -2.73 3.69
CA ARG A 193 -4.43 -2.30 3.35
C ARG A 193 -4.47 -1.21 2.29
N ILE A 194 -3.54 -0.26 2.30
CA ILE A 194 -3.47 0.79 1.27
C ILE A 194 -3.02 0.19 -0.07
N ILE A 195 -1.98 -0.65 -0.06
CA ILE A 195 -1.47 -1.33 -1.26
C ILE A 195 -2.56 -2.20 -1.89
N ILE A 196 -3.24 -3.01 -1.08
CA ILE A 196 -4.31 -3.88 -1.54
C ILE A 196 -5.55 -3.07 -1.93
N GLY A 197 -5.96 -2.09 -1.12
CA GLY A 197 -7.20 -1.32 -1.31
C GLY A 197 -7.26 -0.52 -2.62
N ILE A 198 -6.11 -0.05 -3.11
CA ILE A 198 -5.99 0.64 -4.41
C ILE A 198 -6.03 -0.35 -5.60
N GLY A 199 -5.84 -1.65 -5.35
CA GLY A 199 -5.75 -2.70 -6.37
C GLY A 199 -6.77 -3.85 -6.27
N LYS A 200 -7.66 -3.88 -5.26
CA LYS A 200 -8.61 -4.99 -5.08
C LYS A 200 -9.53 -5.12 -6.29
N GLN A 201 -9.47 -6.29 -6.90
CA GLN A 201 -10.46 -6.73 -7.86
C GLN A 201 -11.45 -7.67 -7.17
N LYS A 202 -12.70 -7.51 -7.52
CA LYS A 202 -13.80 -8.29 -7.01
C LYS A 202 -14.36 -9.07 -8.18
N LEU A 203 -14.44 -10.38 -8.01
CA LEU A 203 -15.24 -11.20 -8.87
C LEU A 203 -16.69 -11.08 -8.40
N VAL A 204 -17.59 -10.81 -9.34
CA VAL A 204 -19.00 -10.62 -9.06
C VAL A 204 -19.81 -11.62 -9.89
N LEU A 205 -20.65 -12.37 -9.19
CA LEU A 205 -21.67 -13.23 -9.76
C LEU A 205 -23.03 -12.57 -9.54
N ILE A 206 -23.78 -12.31 -10.60
CA ILE A 206 -25.11 -11.70 -10.52
C ILE A 206 -26.11 -12.70 -11.10
N ILE A 207 -27.12 -13.03 -10.31
CA ILE A 207 -28.21 -13.91 -10.69
C ILE A 207 -29.48 -13.07 -10.72
N THR A 208 -30.16 -13.09 -11.86
CA THR A 208 -31.29 -12.22 -12.18
C THR A 208 -32.08 -12.84 -13.33
N VAL A 209 -33.35 -12.46 -13.46
CA VAL A 209 -34.19 -12.78 -14.62
C VAL A 209 -34.09 -11.72 -15.74
N LYS A 210 -33.38 -10.61 -15.48
CA LYS A 210 -33.15 -9.49 -16.40
C LYS A 210 -31.70 -9.44 -16.87
N GLU A 211 -31.12 -10.59 -17.18
CA GLU A 211 -29.67 -10.71 -17.39
C GLU A 211 -29.15 -9.86 -18.57
N LYS A 212 -29.95 -9.66 -19.61
CA LYS A 212 -29.57 -8.86 -20.80
C LYS A 212 -29.48 -7.37 -20.49
N GLU A 213 -30.41 -6.87 -19.69
CA GLU A 213 -30.50 -5.46 -19.32
C GLU A 213 -29.33 -5.09 -18.39
N ILE A 214 -29.07 -5.93 -17.37
CA ILE A 214 -27.93 -5.75 -16.47
C ILE A 214 -26.61 -5.89 -17.24
N CYS A 215 -26.47 -6.86 -18.16
CA CYS A 215 -25.30 -6.99 -19.02
C CYS A 215 -25.04 -5.71 -19.83
N SER A 216 -26.09 -5.12 -20.40
CA SER A 216 -26.00 -3.87 -21.16
C SER A 216 -25.59 -2.70 -20.26
N GLY A 217 -26.14 -2.62 -19.05
CA GLY A 217 -25.73 -1.62 -18.06
C GLY A 217 -24.24 -1.71 -17.74
N ILE A 218 -23.72 -2.91 -17.51
CA ILE A 218 -22.30 -3.12 -17.18
C ILE A 218 -21.39 -2.83 -18.39
N LEU A 219 -21.77 -3.28 -19.59
CA LEU A 219 -20.98 -3.08 -20.81
C LEU A 219 -20.90 -1.60 -21.21
N TYR A 220 -22.03 -0.89 -21.19
CA TYR A 220 -22.11 0.46 -21.74
C TYR A 220 -21.91 1.57 -20.71
N LYS A 221 -22.36 1.41 -19.46
CA LYS A 221 -22.17 2.42 -18.41
C LYS A 221 -20.80 2.27 -17.73
N MET A 222 -20.42 1.04 -17.39
CA MET A 222 -19.17 0.79 -16.65
C MET A 222 -17.97 0.46 -17.55
N HIS A 223 -18.20 0.21 -18.83
CA HIS A 223 -17.17 -0.25 -19.79
C HIS A 223 -16.44 -1.51 -19.31
N ARG A 224 -17.19 -2.46 -18.73
CA ARG A 224 -16.66 -3.72 -18.20
C ARG A 224 -17.17 -4.92 -18.98
N GLY A 225 -16.26 -5.87 -19.23
CA GLY A 225 -16.61 -7.15 -19.82
C GLY A 225 -17.45 -8.00 -18.88
N VAL A 226 -18.42 -8.71 -19.45
CA VAL A 226 -19.29 -9.64 -18.73
C VAL A 226 -19.32 -10.95 -19.50
N THR A 227 -19.26 -12.07 -18.78
CA THR A 227 -19.40 -13.41 -19.32
C THR A 227 -20.68 -14.04 -18.79
N PHE A 228 -21.44 -14.71 -19.64
CA PHE A 228 -22.57 -15.52 -19.20
C PHE A 228 -22.07 -16.91 -18.79
N LEU A 229 -22.32 -17.28 -17.54
CA LEU A 229 -22.21 -18.66 -17.06
C LEU A 229 -23.60 -19.31 -17.13
N TYR A 230 -23.66 -20.51 -17.70
CA TYR A 230 -24.90 -21.26 -17.81
C TYR A 230 -25.03 -22.17 -16.59
N GLY A 231 -26.03 -21.89 -15.76
CA GLY A 231 -26.35 -22.66 -14.57
C GLY A 231 -27.75 -23.26 -14.64
N GLN A 232 -28.08 -24.05 -13.61
CA GLN A 232 -29.43 -24.56 -13.40
C GLN A 232 -29.79 -24.36 -11.93
N GLY A 233 -30.97 -23.81 -11.66
CA GLY A 233 -31.47 -23.66 -10.29
C GLY A 233 -31.65 -25.04 -9.65
N GLY A 234 -30.97 -25.30 -8.54
CA GLY A 234 -31.04 -26.61 -7.87
C GLY A 234 -32.44 -26.96 -7.35
N TYR A 235 -33.23 -25.95 -6.99
CA TYR A 235 -34.62 -26.12 -6.54
C TYR A 235 -35.62 -26.08 -7.72
N THR A 236 -35.45 -25.12 -8.63
CA THR A 236 -36.43 -24.88 -9.71
C THR A 236 -36.23 -25.77 -10.93
N GLY A 237 -35.03 -26.35 -11.11
CA GLY A 237 -34.64 -27.09 -12.30
C GLY A 237 -34.53 -26.22 -13.56
N LYS A 238 -34.70 -24.89 -13.46
CA LYS A 238 -34.66 -24.00 -14.62
C LYS A 238 -33.24 -23.67 -15.02
N ARG A 239 -32.97 -23.68 -16.32
CA ARG A 239 -31.70 -23.17 -16.86
C ARG A 239 -31.68 -21.65 -16.70
N GLU A 240 -30.63 -21.15 -16.07
CA GLU A 240 -30.46 -19.73 -15.79
C GLU A 240 -29.09 -19.25 -16.27
N LYS A 241 -29.00 -17.97 -16.59
CA LYS A 241 -27.75 -17.33 -16.96
C LYS A 241 -27.28 -16.48 -15.80
N ILE A 242 -26.08 -16.76 -15.34
CA ILE A 242 -25.40 -16.02 -14.27
C ILE A 242 -24.42 -15.06 -14.93
N LEU A 243 -24.50 -13.78 -14.62
CA LEU A 243 -23.53 -12.80 -15.09
C LEU A 243 -22.27 -12.93 -14.23
N PHE A 244 -21.15 -13.19 -14.89
CA PHE A 244 -19.82 -13.26 -14.29
C PHE A 244 -19.03 -12.06 -14.78
N CYS A 245 -18.65 -11.17 -13.87
CA CYS A 245 -17.81 -10.04 -14.21
C CYS A 245 -16.79 -9.76 -13.12
N THR A 246 -15.71 -9.13 -13.52
CA THR A 246 -14.68 -8.67 -12.58
C THR A 246 -14.69 -7.16 -12.57
N VAL A 247 -14.75 -6.57 -11.38
CA VAL A 247 -14.74 -5.11 -11.22
C VAL A 247 -13.77 -4.71 -10.11
N PRO A 248 -13.09 -3.56 -10.22
CA PRO A 248 -12.37 -2.97 -9.11
C PRO A 248 -13.31 -2.71 -7.93
N LEU A 249 -12.78 -2.78 -6.71
CA LEU A 249 -13.55 -2.54 -5.48
C LEU A 249 -14.31 -1.20 -5.50
N HIS A 250 -13.71 -0.14 -6.04
CA HIS A 250 -14.33 1.19 -6.11
C HIS A 250 -15.52 1.27 -7.08
N GLN A 251 -15.68 0.30 -8.00
CA GLN A 251 -16.81 0.22 -8.93
C GLN A 251 -17.99 -0.63 -8.39
N ILE A 252 -17.83 -1.31 -7.24
CA ILE A 252 -18.90 -2.10 -6.63
C ILE A 252 -20.15 -1.26 -6.29
N PRO A 253 -20.04 -0.03 -5.75
CA PRO A 253 -21.22 0.79 -5.48
C PRO A 253 -22.01 1.13 -6.74
N GLU A 254 -21.33 1.49 -7.83
CA GLU A 254 -21.95 1.76 -9.13
C GLU A 254 -22.66 0.52 -9.70
N LEU A 255 -22.01 -0.65 -9.63
CA LEU A 255 -22.61 -1.92 -10.06
C LEU A 255 -23.88 -2.24 -9.26
N LYS A 256 -23.87 -2.04 -7.94
CA LYS A 256 -25.05 -2.25 -7.10
C LYS A 256 -26.21 -1.34 -7.49
N LEU A 257 -25.93 -0.08 -7.84
CA LEU A 257 -26.96 0.85 -8.31
C LEU A 257 -27.59 0.37 -9.62
N ILE A 258 -26.76 -0.01 -10.61
CA ILE A 258 -27.24 -0.53 -11.90
C ILE A 258 -28.13 -1.76 -11.70
N ILE A 259 -27.69 -2.71 -10.87
CA ILE A 259 -28.46 -3.92 -10.59
C ILE A 259 -29.81 -3.54 -9.95
N LYS A 260 -29.78 -2.71 -8.90
CA LYS A 260 -30.99 -2.34 -8.14
C LYS A 260 -32.00 -1.53 -8.95
N GLU A 261 -31.53 -0.67 -9.87
CA GLU A 261 -32.39 0.09 -10.78
C GLU A 261 -33.14 -0.81 -11.77
N ILE A 262 -32.50 -1.90 -12.21
CA ILE A 262 -33.06 -2.80 -13.23
C ILE A 262 -33.89 -3.91 -12.59
N ASP A 263 -33.35 -4.55 -11.54
CA ASP A 263 -33.93 -5.69 -10.86
C ASP A 263 -33.68 -5.62 -9.35
N ASN A 264 -34.72 -5.31 -8.57
CA ASN A 264 -34.64 -5.30 -7.11
C ASN A 264 -34.55 -6.71 -6.50
N ASP A 265 -34.94 -7.75 -7.25
CA ASP A 265 -34.94 -9.15 -6.78
C ASP A 265 -33.65 -9.88 -7.18
N ALA A 266 -32.76 -9.23 -7.93
CA ALA A 266 -31.47 -9.80 -8.29
C ALA A 266 -30.58 -9.99 -7.05
N PHE A 267 -29.85 -11.10 -7.01
CA PHE A 267 -28.86 -11.35 -5.98
C PHE A 267 -27.45 -11.36 -6.54
N MET A 268 -26.52 -10.79 -5.76
CA MET A 268 -25.13 -10.58 -6.14
C MET A 268 -24.20 -11.21 -5.11
N ILE A 269 -23.28 -12.06 -5.56
CA ILE A 269 -22.19 -12.62 -4.75
C ILE A 269 -20.90 -11.91 -5.14
N THR A 270 -20.14 -11.46 -4.15
CA THR A 270 -18.85 -10.80 -4.37
C THR A 270 -17.72 -11.60 -3.71
N VAL A 271 -16.73 -12.00 -4.49
CA VAL A 271 -15.56 -12.76 -4.05
C VAL A 271 -14.31 -11.90 -4.23
N ASP A 272 -13.39 -11.95 -3.26
CA ASP A 272 -12.05 -11.34 -3.42
C ASP A 272 -11.28 -12.13 -4.48
N ALA A 273 -10.92 -11.48 -5.59
CA ALA A 273 -10.04 -12.06 -6.60
C ALA A 273 -8.59 -11.71 -6.25
N SER A 274 -7.78 -12.73 -5.97
CA SER A 274 -6.37 -12.55 -5.57
C SER A 274 -5.54 -11.86 -6.65
N GLU A 275 -5.78 -12.20 -7.92
CA GLU A 275 -5.13 -11.60 -9.07
C GLU A 275 -6.02 -11.69 -10.32
N VAL A 276 -6.01 -10.65 -11.15
CA VAL A 276 -6.73 -10.60 -12.42
C VAL A 276 -5.87 -9.84 -13.43
N ARG A 277 -5.54 -10.52 -14.53
CA ARG A 277 -4.71 -10.00 -15.64
C ARG A 277 -5.49 -10.05 -16.96
N GLY A 278 -5.17 -9.14 -17.89
CA GLY A 278 -5.78 -9.09 -19.23
C GLY A 278 -6.36 -7.74 -19.62
N LYS A 279 -6.82 -7.65 -20.87
CA LYS A 279 -7.39 -6.41 -21.45
C LYS A 279 -8.52 -5.86 -20.59
N GLY A 280 -8.40 -4.59 -20.21
CA GLY A 280 -9.33 -3.91 -19.29
C GLY A 280 -8.89 -3.92 -17.82
N PHE A 281 -7.81 -4.62 -17.48
CA PHE A 281 -7.19 -4.66 -16.16
C PHE A 281 -5.68 -4.36 -16.22
N LYS A 282 -5.00 -4.30 -15.06
CA LYS A 282 -3.57 -4.02 -15.01
C LYS A 282 -2.78 -5.23 -15.55
N ASN A 283 -1.97 -4.98 -16.58
CA ASN A 283 -1.11 -5.92 -17.33
C ASN A 283 -1.85 -6.83 -18.33
N ASP A 284 -1.33 -6.84 -19.57
CA ASP A 284 -1.67 -7.85 -20.56
C ASP A 284 -1.15 -9.22 -20.10
N LEU A 285 -1.87 -10.29 -20.46
CA LEU A 285 -1.53 -11.67 -20.10
C LEU A 285 -0.31 -12.21 -20.88
N ILE A 286 0.26 -11.42 -21.79
CA ILE A 286 1.36 -11.76 -22.70
C ILE A 286 2.43 -10.67 -22.62
#